data_AF-A0AB38ZE76-F1
#
_entry.id   AF-A0AB38ZE76-F1
#
_cell.length_a   1.000
_cell.length_b   1.000
_cell.length_c   1.000
_cell.angle_alpha   90.00
_cell.angle_beta   90.00
_cell.angle_gamma   90.00
#
_symmetry.space_group_name_H-M   'P 1'
#
loop_
_entity.id
_entity.type
_entity.pdbx_description
1 polymer ?
#
loop_
_entity_poly.entity_id
_entity_poly.type
_entity_poly.pdbx_seq_one_letter_code
_entity_poly.pdbx_strand_id
1 'polypeptide(L)'
;MYKFICLIAALCVAVQALDEKKINDELEFYTKEIASLKKEDINRCKQIINSKEQLAQEAKGEEGENCVRSAGEKLITDVRTNQEKETFDFLIHVEGLKQDMKNGKGEQVEKTIESKTRKDFQHVITNMQAKDEMLILAFVSEANKCRGLDH
;
A
#
# COMPACT_ATOMS: atom_id res chain seq x y z
N MET A 1 -48.39 21.53 -15.12
CA MET A 1 -47.41 21.56 -14.00
C MET A 1 -46.69 20.21 -13.76
N TYR A 2 -47.25 19.05 -14.12
CA TYR A 2 -46.56 17.75 -13.95
C TYR A 2 -45.30 17.52 -14.82
N LYS A 3 -45.16 18.20 -15.97
CA LYS A 3 -43.97 18.05 -16.84
C LYS A 3 -42.70 18.73 -16.30
N PHE A 4 -42.83 19.75 -15.43
CA PHE A 4 -41.67 20.46 -14.86
C PHE A 4 -41.07 19.76 -13.63
N ILE A 5 -41.88 19.01 -12.87
CA ILE A 5 -41.44 18.30 -11.67
C ILE A 5 -40.57 17.07 -12.03
N CYS A 6 -40.87 16.37 -13.12
CA CYS A 6 -40.06 15.24 -13.59
C CYS A 6 -38.64 15.64 -14.06
N LEU A 7 -38.48 16.85 -14.60
CA LEU A 7 -37.18 17.34 -15.08
C LEU A 7 -36.22 17.68 -13.94
N ILE A 8 -36.73 18.22 -12.82
CA ILE A 8 -35.91 18.56 -11.64
C ILE A 8 -35.44 17.28 -10.93
N ALA A 9 -36.30 16.27 -10.81
CA ALA A 9 -35.92 14.97 -10.22
C ALA A 9 -34.84 14.26 -11.05
N ALA A 10 -34.94 14.28 -12.39
CA ALA A 10 -33.94 13.68 -13.27
C ALA A 10 -32.57 14.39 -13.20
N LEU A 11 -32.55 15.71 -13.02
CA LEU A 11 -31.33 16.50 -12.82
C LEU A 11 -30.67 16.20 -11.46
N CYS A 12 -31.45 16.10 -10.37
CA CYS A 12 -30.91 15.72 -9.06
C CYS A 12 -30.31 14.32 -9.06
N VAL A 13 -30.97 13.34 -9.69
CA VAL A 13 -30.48 11.96 -9.81
C VAL A 13 -29.20 11.89 -10.65
N ALA A 14 -29.10 12.69 -11.73
CA ALA A 14 -27.90 12.74 -12.56
C ALA A 14 -26.69 13.35 -11.81
N VAL A 15 -26.91 14.37 -10.98
CA VAL A 15 -25.86 15.00 -10.16
C VAL A 15 -25.41 14.05 -9.05
N GLN A 16 -26.35 13.42 -8.32
CA GLN A 16 -26.03 12.43 -7.29
C GLN A 16 -25.25 11.23 -7.83
N ALA A 17 -25.62 10.71 -9.01
CA ALA A 17 -24.91 9.61 -9.66
C ALA A 17 -23.47 9.99 -10.09
N LEU A 18 -23.23 11.26 -10.44
CA LEU A 18 -21.90 11.76 -10.81
C LEU A 18 -20.97 11.88 -9.61
N ASP A 19 -21.50 12.25 -8.44
CA ASP A 19 -20.72 12.38 -7.21
C ASP A 19 -20.49 11.01 -6.53
N GLU A 20 -21.47 10.10 -6.59
CA GLU A 20 -21.28 8.71 -6.12
C GLU A 20 -20.18 7.98 -6.89
N LYS A 21 -20.10 8.20 -8.21
CA LYS A 21 -19.04 7.60 -9.02
C LYS A 21 -17.66 8.09 -8.58
N LYS A 22 -17.48 9.40 -8.38
CA LYS A 22 -16.19 9.96 -7.93
C LYS A 22 -15.77 9.39 -6.57
N ILE A 23 -16.71 9.28 -5.63
CA ILE A 23 -16.43 8.72 -4.30
C ILE A 23 -15.99 7.25 -4.41
N ASN A 24 -16.68 6.45 -5.23
CA ASN A 24 -16.29 5.06 -5.46
C ASN A 24 -14.93 4.94 -6.14
N ASP A 25 -14.63 5.79 -7.13
CA ASP A 25 -13.33 5.84 -7.80
C ASP A 25 -12.21 6.19 -6.80
N GLU A 26 -12.46 7.10 -5.86
CA GLU A 26 -11.51 7.47 -4.81
C GLU A 26 -11.28 6.34 -3.79
N LEU A 27 -12.34 5.66 -3.34
CA LEU A 27 -12.21 4.49 -2.46
C LEU A 27 -11.48 3.32 -3.14
N GLU A 28 -11.68 3.15 -4.45
CA GLU A 28 -10.97 2.16 -5.26
C GLU A 28 -9.50 2.53 -5.45
N PHE A 29 -9.21 3.82 -5.64
CA PHE A 29 -7.85 4.34 -5.72
C PHE A 29 -7.04 3.95 -4.48
N TYR A 30 -7.57 4.15 -3.26
CA TYR A 30 -6.85 3.79 -2.03
C TYR A 30 -6.43 2.32 -1.98
N THR A 31 -7.35 1.41 -2.34
CA THR A 31 -7.07 -0.03 -2.35
C THR A 31 -6.01 -0.40 -3.40
N LYS A 32 -6.09 0.20 -4.59
CA LYS A 32 -5.15 -0.07 -5.68
C LYS A 32 -3.77 0.49 -5.41
N GLU A 33 -3.70 1.70 -4.86
CA GLU A 33 -2.44 2.37 -4.57
C GLU A 33 -1.65 1.59 -3.51
N ILE A 34 -2.29 1.17 -2.41
CA ILE A 34 -1.65 0.30 -1.41
C ILE A 34 -1.14 -1.00 -2.06
N ALA A 35 -1.95 -1.65 -2.89
CA ALA A 35 -1.54 -2.88 -3.55
C ALA A 35 -0.35 -2.66 -4.52
N SER A 36 -0.33 -1.53 -5.23
CA SER A 36 0.79 -1.16 -6.12
C SER A 36 2.07 -0.95 -5.32
N LEU A 37 2.01 -0.14 -4.26
CA LEU A 37 3.16 0.16 -3.41
C LEU A 37 3.72 -1.11 -2.75
N LYS A 38 2.87 -1.96 -2.17
CA LYS A 38 3.29 -3.26 -1.61
C LYS A 38 4.07 -4.08 -2.64
N LYS A 39 3.57 -4.16 -3.88
CA LYS A 39 4.21 -4.92 -4.96
C LYS A 39 5.55 -4.29 -5.38
N GLU A 40 5.60 -2.97 -5.50
CA GLU A 40 6.80 -2.21 -5.86
C GLU A 40 7.90 -2.40 -4.83
N ASP A 41 7.59 -2.28 -3.53
CA ASP A 41 8.56 -2.44 -2.44
C ASP A 41 9.11 -3.88 -2.37
N ILE A 42 8.27 -4.89 -2.60
CA ILE A 42 8.73 -6.29 -2.69
C ILE A 42 9.64 -6.52 -3.90
N ASN A 43 9.31 -5.92 -5.05
CA ASN A 43 10.17 -6.01 -6.23
C ASN A 43 11.51 -5.33 -6.00
N ARG A 44 11.51 -4.16 -5.35
CA ARG A 44 12.72 -3.45 -4.94
C ARG A 44 13.56 -4.29 -3.99
N CYS A 45 12.96 -4.91 -2.97
CA CYS A 45 13.67 -5.82 -2.06
C CYS A 45 14.38 -6.95 -2.84
N LYS A 46 13.68 -7.61 -3.77
CA LYS A 46 14.26 -8.67 -4.61
C LYS A 46 15.44 -8.18 -5.45
N GLN A 47 15.34 -7.00 -6.04
CA GLN A 47 16.45 -6.40 -6.80
C GLN A 47 17.68 -6.17 -5.92
N ILE A 48 17.48 -5.64 -4.71
CA ILE A 48 18.56 -5.41 -3.76
C ILE A 48 19.17 -6.74 -3.32
N ILE A 49 18.35 -7.74 -2.97
CA ILE A 49 18.81 -9.09 -2.59
C ILE A 49 19.67 -9.69 -3.70
N ASN A 50 19.16 -9.74 -4.94
CA ASN A 50 19.90 -10.30 -6.07
C ASN A 50 21.25 -9.60 -6.29
N SER A 51 21.26 -8.25 -6.20
CA SER A 51 22.51 -7.49 -6.32
C SER A 51 23.49 -7.83 -5.20
N LYS A 52 23.01 -8.01 -3.96
CA LYS A 52 23.87 -8.37 -2.82
C LYS A 52 24.33 -9.82 -2.87
N GLU A 53 23.52 -10.74 -3.37
CA GLU A 53 23.89 -12.14 -3.60
C GLU A 53 25.08 -12.21 -4.57
N GLN A 54 25.00 -11.54 -5.72
CA GLN A 54 26.09 -11.45 -6.69
C GLN A 54 27.37 -10.90 -6.07
N LEU A 55 27.26 -9.77 -5.36
CA LEU A 55 28.41 -9.14 -4.70
C LEU A 55 29.02 -9.98 -3.57
N ALA A 56 28.26 -10.91 -2.97
CA ALA A 56 28.74 -11.83 -1.96
C ALA A 56 29.35 -13.09 -2.58
N GLN A 57 28.77 -13.57 -3.68
CA GLN A 57 29.33 -14.65 -4.48
C GLN A 57 30.72 -14.28 -5.00
N GLU A 58 30.89 -13.06 -5.52
CA GLU A 58 32.19 -12.56 -5.99
C GLU A 58 33.24 -12.47 -4.88
N ALA A 59 32.83 -12.19 -3.64
CA ALA A 59 33.75 -11.96 -2.52
C ALA A 59 34.07 -13.24 -1.73
N LYS A 60 33.09 -14.12 -1.51
CA LYS A 60 33.18 -15.32 -0.65
C LYS A 60 32.66 -16.60 -1.29
N GLY A 61 32.33 -16.59 -2.58
CA GLY A 61 31.76 -17.74 -3.26
C GLY A 61 30.36 -18.08 -2.76
N GLU A 62 29.97 -19.35 -2.95
CA GLU A 62 28.63 -19.86 -2.67
C GLU A 62 28.18 -19.65 -1.21
N GLU A 63 29.11 -19.68 -0.25
CA GLU A 63 28.80 -19.41 1.17
C GLU A 63 28.26 -17.99 1.37
N GLY A 64 28.92 -16.99 0.78
CA GLY A 64 28.49 -15.59 0.86
C GLY A 64 27.13 -15.38 0.20
N GLU A 65 26.94 -15.97 -0.97
CA GLU A 65 25.66 -15.96 -1.71
C GLU A 65 24.52 -16.53 -0.86
N ASN A 66 24.70 -17.72 -0.29
CA ASN A 66 23.69 -18.39 0.53
C ASN A 66 23.36 -17.63 1.83
N CYS A 67 24.37 -17.00 2.45
CA CYS A 67 24.18 -16.13 3.61
C CYS A 67 23.25 -14.94 3.27
N VAL A 68 23.51 -14.26 2.15
CA VAL A 68 22.68 -13.14 1.70
C VAL A 68 21.27 -13.60 1.34
N ARG A 69 21.12 -14.73 0.65
CA ARG A 69 19.82 -15.29 0.29
C ARG A 69 18.94 -15.53 1.49
N SER A 70 19.47 -16.20 2.53
CA SER A 70 18.72 -16.48 3.75
C SER A 70 18.31 -15.19 4.49
N ALA A 71 19.21 -14.21 4.58
CA ALA A 71 18.88 -12.89 5.12
C ALA A 71 17.82 -12.16 4.26
N GLY A 72 17.85 -12.33 2.94
CA GLY A 72 16.90 -11.77 2.00
C GLY A 72 15.50 -12.35 2.12
N GLU A 73 15.38 -13.67 2.33
CA GLU A 73 14.08 -14.31 2.60
C GLU A 73 13.43 -13.75 3.87
N LYS A 74 14.24 -13.52 4.90
CA LYS A 74 13.78 -12.85 6.13
C LYS A 74 13.32 -11.42 5.85
N LEU A 75 14.10 -10.63 5.10
CA LEU A 75 13.69 -9.27 4.70
C LEU A 75 12.32 -9.26 4.02
N ILE A 76 12.11 -10.14 3.03
CA ILE A 76 10.83 -10.22 2.30
C ILE A 76 9.66 -10.55 3.25
N THR A 77 9.89 -11.44 4.21
CA THR A 77 8.89 -11.80 5.22
C THR A 77 8.58 -10.61 6.12
N ASP A 78 9.61 -9.96 6.66
CA ASP A 78 9.46 -8.83 7.57
C ASP A 78 8.76 -7.63 6.89
N VAL A 79 9.09 -7.34 5.63
CA VAL A 79 8.43 -6.31 4.81
C VAL A 79 6.96 -6.64 4.60
N ARG A 80 6.61 -7.87 4.21
CA ARG A 80 5.21 -8.28 4.07
C ARG A 80 4.43 -8.15 5.37
N THR A 81 5.03 -8.57 6.49
CA THR A 81 4.42 -8.45 7.80
C THR A 81 4.17 -6.99 8.17
N ASN A 82 5.14 -6.10 7.92
CA ASN A 82 4.97 -4.67 8.11
C ASN A 82 3.84 -4.10 7.24
N GLN A 83 3.86 -4.40 5.94
CA GLN A 83 2.85 -3.96 4.99
C GLN A 83 1.44 -4.38 5.40
N GLU A 84 1.23 -5.62 5.86
CA GLU A 84 -0.08 -6.02 6.36
C GLU A 84 -0.44 -5.30 7.65
N LYS A 85 0.48 -5.23 8.62
CA LYS A 85 0.24 -4.56 9.89
C LYS A 85 -0.19 -3.10 9.72
N GLU A 86 0.49 -2.36 8.85
CA GLU A 86 0.22 -0.92 8.66
C GLU A 86 -1.06 -0.66 7.86
N THR A 87 -1.46 -1.58 6.97
CA THR A 87 -2.57 -1.34 6.03
C THR A 87 -3.89 -2.03 6.37
N PHE A 88 -3.87 -3.08 7.20
CA PHE A 88 -5.03 -3.94 7.45
C PHE A 88 -6.26 -3.17 7.94
N ASP A 89 -6.13 -2.41 9.02
CA ASP A 89 -7.26 -1.66 9.61
C ASP A 89 -7.82 -0.62 8.65
N PHE A 90 -6.93 0.04 7.89
CA PHE A 90 -7.33 1.04 6.90
C PHE A 90 -8.09 0.40 5.74
N LEU A 91 -7.65 -0.76 5.24
CA LEU A 91 -8.35 -1.47 4.16
C LEU A 91 -9.74 -1.98 4.62
N ILE A 92 -9.86 -2.43 5.87
CA ILE A 92 -11.18 -2.77 6.46
C ILE A 92 -12.07 -1.53 6.51
N HIS A 93 -11.54 -0.40 6.96
CA HIS A 93 -12.28 0.87 6.98
C HIS A 93 -12.76 1.28 5.59
N VAL A 94 -11.90 1.21 4.57
CA VAL A 94 -12.27 1.50 3.17
C VAL A 94 -13.35 0.56 2.66
N GLU A 95 -13.27 -0.74 2.95
CA GLU A 95 -14.33 -1.69 2.55
C GLU A 95 -15.66 -1.37 3.26
N GLY A 96 -15.63 -0.98 4.54
CA GLY A 96 -16.81 -0.49 5.25
C GLY A 96 -17.45 0.71 4.54
N LEU A 97 -16.65 1.68 4.11
CA LEU A 97 -17.14 2.83 3.33
C LEU A 97 -17.73 2.41 1.97
N LYS A 98 -17.11 1.45 1.27
CA LYS A 98 -17.67 0.90 0.02
C LYS A 98 -19.03 0.23 0.25
N GLN A 99 -19.23 -0.44 1.38
CA GLN A 99 -20.53 -1.01 1.74
C GLN A 99 -21.56 0.07 2.11
N ASP A 100 -21.15 1.12 2.83
CA ASP A 100 -22.03 2.25 3.13
C ASP A 100 -22.46 3.00 1.86
N MET A 101 -21.59 3.13 0.85
CA MET A 101 -21.97 3.64 -0.48
C MET A 101 -23.09 2.81 -1.13
N LYS A 102 -22.97 1.47 -1.11
CA LYS A 102 -24.01 0.56 -1.65
C LYS A 102 -25.34 0.68 -0.91
N ASN A 103 -25.30 1.07 0.36
CA ASN A 103 -26.47 1.26 1.21
C ASN A 103 -27.08 2.67 1.12
N GLY A 104 -26.65 3.49 0.15
CA GLY A 104 -27.20 4.83 -0.09
C GLY A 104 -26.75 5.89 0.91
N LYS A 105 -25.63 5.67 1.64
CA LYS A 105 -25.10 6.62 2.63
C LYS A 105 -24.02 7.55 2.06
N GLY A 106 -24.17 7.99 0.80
CA GLY A 106 -23.14 8.76 0.08
C GLY A 106 -22.64 10.00 0.81
N GLU A 107 -23.53 10.83 1.33
CA GLU A 107 -23.16 12.07 2.04
C GLU A 107 -22.33 11.80 3.32
N GLN A 108 -22.65 10.72 4.04
CA GLN A 108 -21.89 10.33 5.24
C GLN A 108 -20.49 9.84 4.85
N VAL A 109 -20.39 9.08 3.76
CA VAL A 109 -19.12 8.57 3.26
C VAL A 109 -18.23 9.72 2.80
N GLU A 110 -18.78 10.68 2.04
CA GLU A 110 -18.06 11.87 1.58
C GLU A 110 -17.47 12.66 2.74
N LYS A 111 -18.28 12.99 3.76
CA LYS A 111 -17.81 13.68 4.97
C LYS A 111 -16.71 12.91 5.70
N THR A 112 -16.80 11.58 5.73
CA THR A 112 -15.79 10.72 6.36
C THR A 112 -14.49 10.73 5.58
N ILE A 113 -14.57 10.73 4.24
CA ILE A 113 -13.39 10.82 3.37
C ILE A 113 -12.66 12.15 3.58
N GLU A 114 -13.41 13.26 3.54
CA GLU A 114 -12.84 14.61 3.65
C GLU A 114 -12.23 14.88 5.03
N SER A 115 -12.90 14.44 6.10
CA SER A 115 -12.47 14.76 7.46
C SER A 115 -11.36 13.82 7.99
N LYS A 116 -11.27 12.60 7.47
CA LYS A 116 -10.42 11.56 8.07
C LYS A 116 -9.72 10.65 7.06
N THR A 117 -10.45 9.96 6.18
CA THR A 117 -9.87 8.85 5.39
C THR A 117 -8.67 9.29 4.54
N ARG A 118 -8.69 10.48 3.94
CA ARG A 118 -7.55 11.02 3.17
C ARG A 118 -6.28 11.14 4.00
N LYS A 119 -6.40 11.62 5.23
CA LYS A 119 -5.26 11.80 6.15
C LYS A 119 -4.75 10.45 6.65
N ASP A 120 -5.67 9.55 7.01
CA ASP A 120 -5.32 8.21 7.45
C ASP A 120 -4.58 7.45 6.34
N PHE A 121 -5.04 7.58 5.09
CA PHE A 121 -4.35 7.01 3.93
C PHE A 121 -2.91 7.49 3.83
N GLN A 122 -2.67 8.81 3.89
CA GLN A 122 -1.32 9.38 3.84
C GLN A 122 -0.44 8.89 4.99
N HIS A 123 -1.01 8.76 6.19
CA HIS A 123 -0.27 8.27 7.35
C HIS A 123 0.14 6.81 7.18
N VAL A 124 -0.80 5.96 6.74
CA VAL A 124 -0.58 4.53 6.48
C VAL A 124 0.52 4.31 5.45
N ILE A 125 0.46 4.97 4.29
CA ILE A 125 1.48 4.80 3.25
C ILE A 125 2.85 5.29 3.73
N THR A 126 2.90 6.40 4.47
CA THR A 126 4.16 6.96 4.98
C THR A 126 4.81 6.02 5.98
N ASN A 127 4.03 5.48 6.94
CA ASN A 127 4.57 4.55 7.94
C ASN A 127 5.02 3.24 7.30
N MET A 128 4.22 2.70 6.38
CA MET A 128 4.55 1.48 5.63
C MET A 128 5.91 1.63 4.94
N GLN A 129 6.07 2.67 4.12
CA GLN A 129 7.29 2.90 3.35
C GLN A 129 8.49 3.23 4.25
N ALA A 130 8.30 4.05 5.29
CA ALA A 130 9.39 4.39 6.21
C ALA A 130 9.92 3.14 6.94
N LYS A 131 9.02 2.25 7.35
CA LYS A 131 9.41 1.02 8.05
C LYS A 131 10.01 -0.01 7.11
N ASP A 132 9.51 -0.13 5.87
CA ASP A 132 10.11 -0.96 4.83
C ASP A 132 11.54 -0.48 4.51
N GLU A 133 11.78 0.82 4.41
CA GLU A 133 13.13 1.37 4.21
C GLU A 133 14.08 1.03 5.36
N MET A 134 13.62 1.12 6.60
CA MET A 134 14.41 0.72 7.76
C MET A 134 14.80 -0.77 7.71
N LEU A 135 13.88 -1.64 7.28
CA LEU A 135 14.15 -3.07 7.13
C LEU A 135 15.17 -3.33 6.01
N ILE A 136 15.05 -2.63 4.88
CA ILE A 136 16.00 -2.70 3.77
C ILE A 136 17.40 -2.29 4.22
N LEU A 137 17.53 -1.17 4.96
CA LEU A 137 18.82 -0.71 5.48
C LEU A 137 19.46 -1.72 6.44
N ALA A 138 18.66 -2.31 7.32
CA ALA A 138 19.12 -3.39 8.21
C ALA A 138 19.61 -4.60 7.42
N PHE A 139 18.88 -5.01 6.38
CA PHE A 139 19.32 -6.07 5.48
C PHE A 139 20.62 -5.72 4.75
N VAL A 140 20.78 -4.51 4.23
CA VAL A 140 22.02 -4.10 3.55
C VAL A 140 23.22 -4.18 4.50
N SER A 141 23.04 -3.81 5.76
CA SER A 141 24.07 -4.01 6.79
C SER A 141 24.38 -5.49 6.98
N GLU A 142 23.37 -6.35 7.10
CA GLU A 142 23.56 -7.79 7.28
C GLU A 142 24.25 -8.45 6.06
N ALA A 143 23.85 -8.05 4.85
CA ALA A 143 24.44 -8.54 3.61
C ALA A 143 25.93 -8.14 3.47
N ASN A 144 26.35 -6.99 4.00
CA ASN A 144 27.77 -6.63 4.04
C ASN A 144 28.58 -7.54 4.97
N LYS A 145 27.99 -8.03 6.06
CA LYS A 145 28.63 -9.04 6.92
C LYS A 145 28.83 -10.36 6.20
N CYS A 146 27.81 -10.80 5.45
CA CYS A 146 27.92 -11.98 4.59
C CYS A 146 29.08 -11.85 3.59
N ARG A 147 29.36 -10.63 3.11
CA ARG A 147 30.50 -10.33 2.21
C ARG A 147 31.86 -10.27 2.93
N GLY A 148 31.88 -10.26 4.27
CA GLY A 148 33.11 -10.08 5.05
C GLY A 148 33.62 -8.64 5.06
N LEU A 149 32.73 -7.67 4.83
CA LEU A 149 33.07 -6.24 4.86
C LEU A 149 32.88 -5.62 6.25
N ASP A 150 32.68 -6.45 7.27
CA ASP A 150 32.58 -5.98 8.65
C ASP A 150 33.97 -5.73 9.22
N HIS A 151 34.29 -4.44 9.32
CA HIS A 151 35.27 -3.85 10.21
C HIS A 151 34.54 -2.94 11.19
#